data_AF-A0A653PMK5-F1
#
_entry.id   AF-A0A653PMK5-F1
#
_cell.length_a   1.000
_cell.length_b   1.000
_cell.length_c   1.000
_cell.angle_alpha   90.00
_cell.angle_beta   90.00
_cell.angle_gamma   90.00
#
_symmetry.space_group_name_H-M   'P 1'
#
loop_
_entity.id
_entity.type
_entity.pdbx_description
1 polymer ?
#
loop_
_entity_poly.entity_id
_entity_poly.type
_entity_poly.pdbx_seq_one_letter_code
_entity_poly.pdbx_strand_id
1 'polypeptide(L)'
;MQRPTSMFYVGTDAGQDGCWADRCGEAITGIANPFIWYASVIATVALLVLWVLRRKWEYGFVLLGVAAGYLPWLMYVDRTVFQFYTIAFEPYMLMALAAAIGLVLGRRSDERSRRSRAILWVGVYLGVVVLASVYWYPMWTAMQVPWDFVRSHYWIPSWL
;
A
#
# COMPACT_ATOMS: atom_id res chain seq x y z
N MET A 1 -7.19 2.17 -3.65
CA MET A 1 -7.79 2.07 -2.30
C MET A 1 -8.86 3.15 -2.17
N GLN A 2 -10.14 2.80 -2.35
CA GLN A 2 -11.24 3.76 -2.31
C GLN A 2 -12.04 3.72 -1.00
N ARG A 3 -12.34 2.52 -0.48
CA ARG A 3 -13.11 2.33 0.75
C ARG A 3 -12.43 1.25 1.61
N PRO A 4 -11.41 1.64 2.40
CA PRO A 4 -10.73 0.72 3.31
C PRO A 4 -11.72 0.15 4.32
N THR A 5 -11.55 -1.12 4.67
CA THR A 5 -12.42 -1.79 5.63
C THR A 5 -12.05 -1.38 7.05
N SER A 6 -13.00 -0.84 7.81
CA SER A 6 -12.85 -0.71 9.27
C SER A 6 -13.05 -2.07 9.92
N MET A 7 -12.04 -2.55 10.66
CA MET A 7 -12.06 -3.86 11.31
C MET A 7 -12.36 -3.75 12.81
N PHE A 8 -11.90 -2.66 13.44
CA PHE A 8 -12.09 -2.39 14.86
C PHE A 8 -12.10 -0.88 15.08
N TYR A 9 -12.98 -0.41 15.97
CA TYR A 9 -12.97 0.95 16.47
C TYR A 9 -13.56 1.03 17.88
N VAL A 10 -12.85 1.70 18.79
CA VAL A 10 -13.33 2.09 20.12
C VAL A 10 -12.98 3.56 20.32
N GLY A 11 -13.96 4.34 20.77
CA GLY A 11 -13.75 5.73 21.18
C GLY A 11 -13.85 5.86 22.69
N THR A 12 -12.94 6.61 23.29
CA THR A 12 -12.87 6.86 24.74
C THR A 12 -12.85 8.36 25.01
N ASP A 13 -13.57 8.79 26.04
CA ASP A 13 -13.62 10.19 26.47
C ASP A 13 -12.50 10.50 27.48
N ALA A 14 -12.22 11.79 27.69
CA ALA A 14 -11.19 12.25 28.61
C ALA A 14 -11.28 11.58 30.00
N GLY A 15 -10.15 11.05 30.48
CA GLY A 15 -10.05 10.39 31.78
C GLY A 15 -10.53 8.94 31.83
N GLN A 16 -11.05 8.39 30.73
CA GLN A 16 -11.38 6.96 30.61
C GLN A 16 -10.22 6.19 29.98
N ASP A 17 -9.93 5.00 30.51
CA ASP A 17 -8.96 4.03 29.95
C ASP A 17 -7.60 4.63 29.54
N GLY A 18 -7.14 5.64 30.28
CA GLY A 18 -5.86 6.31 30.04
C GLY A 18 -5.86 7.41 28.96
N CYS A 19 -7.02 7.81 28.46
CA CYS A 19 -7.12 8.88 27.46
C CYS A 19 -6.70 10.24 28.06
N TRP A 20 -5.64 10.82 27.48
CA TRP A 20 -5.01 12.07 27.91
C TRP A 20 -5.48 13.31 27.13
N ALA A 21 -6.38 13.13 26.16
CA ALA A 21 -6.99 14.20 25.36
C ALA A 21 -8.50 14.26 25.61
N ASP A 22 -9.20 15.24 25.03
CA ASP A 22 -10.66 15.37 25.15
C ASP A 22 -11.41 14.12 24.66
N ARG A 23 -10.88 13.51 23.60
CA ARG A 23 -11.37 12.26 23.02
C ARG A 23 -10.22 11.48 22.39
N CYS A 24 -10.17 10.18 22.65
CA CYS A 24 -9.24 9.25 22.04
C CYS A 24 -9.98 8.22 21.19
N GLY A 25 -9.24 7.59 20.28
CA GLY A 25 -9.72 6.48 19.48
C GLY A 25 -8.65 5.41 19.32
N GLU A 26 -9.11 4.16 19.33
CA GLU A 26 -8.35 2.98 18.97
C GLU A 26 -8.99 2.42 17.70
N ALA A 27 -8.20 2.20 16.65
CA ALA A 27 -8.72 1.73 15.37
C ALA A 27 -7.82 0.65 14.76
N ILE A 28 -8.44 -0.35 14.13
CA ILE A 28 -7.78 -1.24 13.15
C ILE A 28 -8.47 -1.01 11.83
N THR A 29 -7.73 -0.43 10.88
CA THR A 29 -8.24 -0.10 9.55
C THR A 29 -7.45 -0.85 8.47
N GLY A 30 -8.15 -1.26 7.41
CA GLY A 30 -7.54 -1.81 6.19
C GLY A 30 -6.94 -0.75 5.26
N ILE A 31 -6.54 0.41 5.80
CA ILE A 31 -5.84 1.47 5.07
C ILE A 31 -4.42 0.99 4.83
N ALA A 32 -4.11 0.55 3.62
CA ALA A 32 -2.74 0.22 3.23
C ALA A 32 -1.88 1.49 3.14
N ASN A 33 -0.56 1.34 3.26
CA ASN A 33 0.37 2.46 3.01
C ASN A 33 0.14 3.01 1.59
N PRO A 34 -0.36 4.25 1.42
CA PRO A 34 -0.77 4.76 0.11
C PRO A 34 0.40 4.83 -0.89
N PHE A 35 1.61 5.10 -0.42
CA PHE A 35 2.81 5.21 -1.24
C PHE A 35 3.30 3.86 -1.77
N ILE A 36 2.98 2.76 -1.07
CA ILE A 36 3.21 1.40 -1.58
C ILE A 36 2.07 1.01 -2.51
N TRP A 37 0.82 1.18 -2.06
CA TRP A 37 -0.36 0.73 -2.79
C TRP A 37 -0.47 1.34 -4.19
N TYR A 38 -0.39 2.67 -4.31
CA TYR A 38 -0.53 3.31 -5.61
C TYR A 38 0.69 3.07 -6.51
N ALA A 39 1.89 3.04 -5.94
CA ALA A 39 3.10 2.72 -6.68
C ALA A 39 3.07 1.28 -7.22
N SER A 40 2.55 0.31 -6.46
CA SER A 40 2.45 -1.09 -6.89
C SER A 40 1.39 -1.29 -7.98
N VAL A 41 0.28 -0.55 -7.94
CA VAL A 41 -0.68 -0.49 -9.06
C VAL A 41 0.00 0.02 -10.33
N ILE A 42 0.69 1.16 -10.25
CA ILE A 42 1.40 1.75 -11.40
C ILE A 42 2.47 0.78 -11.92
N ALA A 43 3.24 0.17 -11.02
CA ALA A 43 4.28 -0.81 -11.36
C ALA A 43 3.69 -2.05 -12.05
N THR A 44 2.53 -2.54 -11.60
CA THR A 44 1.83 -3.67 -12.23
C THR A 44 1.43 -3.33 -13.67
N VAL A 45 0.88 -2.14 -13.90
CA VAL A 45 0.55 -1.66 -15.27
C VAL A 45 1.82 -1.50 -16.11
N ALA A 46 2.89 -0.94 -15.55
CA ALA A 46 4.17 -0.81 -16.25
C ALA A 46 4.76 -2.18 -16.63
N LEU A 47 4.68 -3.17 -15.75
CA LEU A 47 5.10 -4.54 -16.03
C LEU A 47 4.23 -5.19 -17.11
N LEU A 48 2.92 -4.92 -17.14
CA LEU A 48 2.03 -5.39 -18.20
C LEU A 48 2.48 -4.85 -19.56
N VAL A 49 2.75 -3.54 -19.65
CA VAL A 49 3.28 -2.91 -20.88
C VAL A 49 4.63 -3.53 -21.27
N LEU A 50 5.55 -3.70 -20.32
CA LEU A 50 6.86 -4.30 -20.59
C LEU A 50 6.77 -5.76 -21.00
N TRP A 51 5.81 -6.52 -20.44
CA TRP A 51 5.55 -7.90 -20.82
C TRP A 51 5.02 -7.98 -22.25
N VAL A 52 4.08 -7.12 -22.64
CA VAL A 52 3.56 -7.08 -24.01
C VAL A 52 4.68 -6.75 -25.02
N LEU A 53 5.52 -5.76 -24.69
CA LEU A 53 6.59 -5.28 -25.58
C LEU A 53 7.81 -6.21 -25.66
N ARG A 54 8.20 -6.84 -24.53
CA ARG A 54 9.46 -7.63 -24.46
C ARG A 54 9.25 -9.12 -24.28
N ARG A 55 8.03 -9.58 -23.98
CA ARG A 55 7.62 -10.99 -23.85
C ARG A 55 8.53 -11.82 -22.92
N LYS A 56 9.00 -11.18 -21.85
CA LYS A 56 9.84 -11.81 -20.82
C LYS A 56 8.99 -12.61 -19.84
N TRP A 57 9.35 -13.87 -19.60
CA TRP A 57 8.57 -14.76 -18.73
C TRP A 57 8.52 -14.27 -17.27
N GLU A 58 9.56 -13.56 -16.82
CA GLU A 58 9.65 -13.03 -15.46
C GLU A 58 8.51 -12.05 -15.15
N TYR A 59 8.18 -11.17 -16.12
CA TYR A 59 7.05 -10.25 -15.97
C TYR A 59 5.72 -11.00 -16.06
N GLY A 60 5.65 -12.00 -16.94
CA GLY A 60 4.47 -12.85 -17.10
C GLY A 60 4.12 -13.60 -15.82
N PHE A 61 5.11 -14.12 -15.07
CA PHE A 61 4.89 -14.79 -13.79
C PHE A 61 4.23 -13.88 -12.76
N VAL A 62 4.74 -12.65 -12.61
CA VAL A 62 4.18 -11.67 -11.68
C VAL A 62 2.75 -11.30 -12.07
N LEU A 63 2.53 -11.00 -13.35
CA LEU A 63 1.21 -10.63 -13.87
C LEU A 63 0.20 -11.77 -13.76
N LEU A 64 0.65 -13.02 -13.96
CA LEU A 64 -0.19 -14.20 -13.80
C LEU A 64 -0.66 -14.35 -12.35
N GLY A 65 0.21 -14.10 -11.36
CA GLY A 65 -0.17 -14.11 -9.95
C GLY A 65 -1.22 -13.04 -9.62
N VAL A 66 -1.06 -11.81 -10.15
CA VAL A 66 -2.07 -10.75 -10.00
C VAL A 66 -3.39 -11.18 -10.66
N ALA A 67 -3.34 -11.68 -11.90
CA ALA A 67 -4.53 -12.08 -12.64
C ALA A 67 -5.25 -13.25 -11.97
N ALA A 68 -4.51 -14.26 -11.50
CA ALA A 68 -5.06 -15.43 -10.82
C ALA A 68 -5.72 -15.06 -9.49
N GLY A 69 -5.20 -14.07 -8.76
CA GLY A 69 -5.81 -13.60 -7.52
C GLY A 69 -6.94 -12.57 -7.72
N TYR A 70 -6.98 -11.84 -8.85
CA TYR A 70 -7.97 -10.78 -9.10
C TYR A 70 -9.13 -11.23 -9.99
N LEU A 71 -8.86 -11.86 -11.14
CA LEU A 71 -9.89 -12.17 -12.15
C LEU A 71 -11.01 -13.09 -11.66
N PRO A 72 -10.78 -14.09 -10.78
CA PRO A 72 -11.87 -14.93 -10.30
C PRO A 72 -12.99 -14.14 -9.61
N TRP A 73 -12.67 -13.02 -8.96
CA TRP A 73 -13.67 -12.17 -8.30
C TRP A 73 -14.65 -11.52 -9.27
N LEU A 74 -14.28 -11.36 -10.55
CA LEU A 74 -15.18 -10.86 -11.59
C LEU A 74 -16.32 -11.84 -11.89
N MET A 75 -16.21 -13.10 -11.47
CA MET A 75 -17.28 -14.11 -11.57
C MET A 75 -18.21 -14.12 -10.35
N TYR A 76 -17.88 -13.38 -9.29
CA TYR A 76 -18.63 -13.34 -8.03
C TYR A 76 -19.13 -11.93 -7.69
N VAL A 77 -19.56 -11.17 -8.69
CA VAL A 77 -20.04 -9.78 -8.52
C VAL A 77 -21.32 -9.67 -7.67
N ASP A 78 -22.09 -10.76 -7.56
CA ASP A 78 -23.30 -10.84 -6.74
C ASP A 78 -23.00 -11.06 -5.24
N ARG A 79 -21.72 -11.15 -4.87
CA ARG A 79 -21.27 -11.29 -3.47
C ARG A 79 -20.71 -9.97 -2.97
N THR A 80 -20.90 -9.73 -1.67
CA THR A 80 -20.24 -8.63 -0.99
C THR A 80 -18.74 -8.85 -0.97
N VAL A 81 -18.00 -7.90 -1.55
CA VAL A 81 -16.54 -7.91 -1.62
C VAL A 81 -15.98 -6.73 -0.85
N PHE A 82 -14.94 -6.99 -0.06
CA PHE A 82 -14.26 -5.97 0.75
C PHE A 82 -12.84 -5.75 0.24
N GLN A 83 -12.28 -4.57 0.52
CA GLN A 83 -10.94 -4.22 0.07
C GLN A 83 -9.88 -5.21 0.57
N PHE A 84 -10.01 -5.75 1.79
CA PHE A 84 -9.01 -6.65 2.35
C PHE A 84 -8.78 -7.94 1.53
N TYR A 85 -9.69 -8.34 0.64
CA TYR A 85 -9.49 -9.47 -0.27
C TYR A 85 -8.32 -9.26 -1.25
N THR A 86 -7.85 -8.02 -1.39
CA THR A 86 -6.65 -7.72 -2.20
C THR A 86 -5.40 -8.40 -1.67
N ILE A 87 -5.38 -8.81 -0.39
CA ILE A 87 -4.26 -9.53 0.22
C ILE A 87 -3.89 -10.82 -0.55
N ALA A 88 -4.84 -11.41 -1.27
CA ALA A 88 -4.63 -12.62 -2.07
C ALA A 88 -3.66 -12.40 -3.24
N PHE A 89 -3.59 -11.18 -3.80
CA PHE A 89 -2.71 -10.85 -4.92
C PHE A 89 -1.70 -9.75 -4.63
N GLU A 90 -1.79 -9.11 -3.47
CA GLU A 90 -0.87 -8.05 -3.03
C GLU A 90 0.61 -8.45 -3.08
N PRO A 91 1.05 -9.68 -2.70
CA PRO A 91 2.45 -10.07 -2.83
C PRO A 91 2.99 -9.94 -4.25
N TYR A 92 2.18 -10.25 -5.27
CA TYR A 92 2.58 -10.11 -6.67
C TYR A 92 2.65 -8.64 -7.10
N MET A 93 1.78 -7.78 -6.57
CA MET A 93 1.89 -6.33 -6.80
C MET A 93 3.17 -5.76 -6.17
N LEU A 94 3.57 -6.26 -4.99
CA LEU A 94 4.85 -5.89 -4.36
C LEU A 94 6.05 -6.40 -5.16
N MET A 95 5.96 -7.61 -5.75
CA MET A 95 6.98 -8.08 -6.70
C MET A 95 7.06 -7.18 -7.94
N ALA A 96 5.93 -6.71 -8.46
CA ALA A 96 5.90 -5.76 -9.56
C ALA A 96 6.58 -4.43 -9.19
N LEU A 97 6.29 -3.91 -8.00
CA LEU A 97 6.94 -2.71 -7.47
C LEU A 97 8.46 -2.91 -7.31
N ALA A 98 8.88 -4.03 -6.74
CA ALA A 98 10.30 -4.37 -6.61
C ALA A 98 11.00 -4.46 -7.97
N ALA A 99 10.36 -5.08 -8.97
CA ALA A 99 10.86 -5.14 -10.34
C ALA A 99 10.97 -3.73 -10.96
N ALA A 100 9.96 -2.88 -10.78
CA ALA A 100 10.00 -1.49 -11.25
C ALA A 100 11.13 -0.69 -10.60
N ILE A 101 11.34 -0.82 -9.28
CA ILE A 101 12.48 -0.22 -8.57
C ILE A 101 13.80 -0.73 -9.13
N GLY A 102 13.91 -2.04 -9.39
CA GLY A 102 15.10 -2.63 -10.03
C GLY A 102 15.39 -2.05 -11.41
N LEU A 103 14.35 -1.79 -12.21
CA LEU A 103 14.49 -1.13 -13.52
C LEU A 103 14.95 0.33 -13.38
N VAL A 104 14.45 1.05 -12.38
CA VAL A 104 14.87 2.45 -12.09
C VAL A 104 16.32 2.50 -11.63
N LEU A 105 16.75 1.58 -10.76
CA LEU A 105 18.14 1.49 -10.28
C LEU A 105 19.14 1.18 -11.41
N GLY A 106 18.71 0.43 -12.41
CA GLY A 106 19.54 0.05 -13.55
C GLY A 106 20.58 -1.04 -13.23
N ARG A 107 21.47 -1.26 -14.20
CA ARG A 107 22.56 -2.25 -14.15
C ARG A 107 23.82 -1.67 -13.51
N ARG A 108 24.70 -2.57 -13.06
CA ARG A 108 25.98 -2.16 -12.47
C ARG A 108 26.92 -1.45 -13.44
N SER A 109 26.82 -1.76 -14.73
CA SER A 109 27.61 -1.18 -15.82
C SER A 109 27.09 0.18 -16.31
N ASP A 110 25.96 0.65 -15.79
CA ASP A 110 25.39 1.93 -16.20
C ASP A 110 26.24 3.10 -15.69
N GLU A 111 26.12 4.24 -16.38
CA GLU A 111 26.84 5.46 -16.02
C GLU A 111 26.65 5.81 -14.53
N ARG A 112 27.77 6.07 -13.84
CA ARG A 112 27.80 6.28 -12.39
C ARG A 112 26.88 7.42 -11.95
N SER A 113 26.87 8.53 -12.68
CA SER A 113 26.03 9.70 -12.37
C SER A 113 24.53 9.35 -12.38
N ARG A 114 24.07 8.65 -13.44
CA ARG A 114 22.69 8.17 -13.55
C ARG A 114 22.33 7.23 -12.40
N ARG A 115 23.20 6.27 -12.10
CA ARG A 115 22.95 5.27 -11.05
C ARG A 115 22.93 5.88 -9.66
N SER A 116 23.84 6.81 -9.35
CA SER A 116 23.82 7.53 -8.07
C SER A 116 22.53 8.32 -7.87
N ARG A 117 22.04 9.00 -8.92
CA ARG A 117 20.74 9.70 -8.88
C ARG A 117 19.58 8.72 -8.66
N ALA A 118 19.58 7.58 -9.35
CA ALA A 118 18.55 6.56 -9.17
C ALA A 118 18.53 6.01 -7.73
N ILE A 119 19.69 5.70 -7.17
CA ILE A 119 19.83 5.24 -5.78
C ILE A 119 19.31 6.29 -4.81
N LEU A 120 19.65 7.57 -5.01
CA LEU A 120 19.14 8.66 -4.18
C LEU A 120 17.62 8.73 -4.20
N TRP A 121 17.01 8.74 -5.40
CA TRP A 121 15.55 8.82 -5.53
C TRP A 121 14.83 7.61 -4.96
N VAL A 122 15.35 6.41 -5.17
CA VAL A 122 14.81 5.18 -4.55
C VAL A 122 14.96 5.24 -3.04
N GLY A 123 16.09 5.72 -2.52
CA GLY A 123 16.30 5.92 -1.09
C GLY A 123 15.31 6.91 -0.48
N VAL A 124 15.07 8.04 -1.15
CA VAL A 124 14.05 9.04 -0.73
C VAL A 124 12.66 8.42 -0.73
N TYR A 125 12.29 7.69 -1.79
CA TYR A 125 11.00 7.01 -1.87
C TYR A 125 10.81 6.00 -0.71
N LEU A 126 11.81 5.16 -0.45
CA LEU A 126 11.75 4.21 0.65
C LEU A 126 11.70 4.91 2.02
N GLY A 127 12.40 6.04 2.18
CA GLY A 127 12.30 6.89 3.36
C GLY A 127 10.87 7.40 3.60
N VAL A 128 10.22 7.91 2.56
CA VAL A 128 8.80 8.33 2.62
C VAL A 128 7.89 7.16 2.98
N VAL A 129 8.11 5.99 2.37
CA VAL A 129 7.33 4.77 2.68
C VAL A 129 7.45 4.40 4.15
N VAL A 130 8.67 4.38 4.71
CA VAL A 130 8.90 4.05 6.12
C VAL A 130 8.25 5.08 7.03
N LEU A 131 8.42 6.38 6.77
CA LEU A 131 7.81 7.44 7.57
C LEU A 131 6.28 7.37 7.53
N ALA A 132 5.70 7.10 6.37
CA ALA A 132 4.26 6.88 6.24
C ALA A 132 3.82 5.64 7.04
N SER A 133 4.57 4.54 7.00
CA SER A 133 4.25 3.36 7.82
C SER A 133 4.30 3.67 9.32
N VAL A 134 5.25 4.48 9.78
CA VAL A 134 5.30 4.95 11.18
C VAL A 134 4.06 5.79 11.51
N TYR A 135 3.66 6.70 10.61
CA TYR A 135 2.47 7.52 10.79
C TYR A 135 1.20 6.67 10.92
N TRP A 136 0.98 5.68 10.04
CA TRP A 136 -0.20 4.79 10.09
C TRP A 136 -0.13 3.64 11.11
N TYR A 137 1.04 3.37 11.71
CA TYR A 137 1.22 2.24 12.64
C TYR A 137 0.17 2.19 13.77
N PRO A 138 -0.22 3.31 14.41
CA PRO A 138 -1.27 3.30 15.43
C PRO A 138 -2.62 2.78 14.92
N MET A 139 -2.94 3.03 13.65
CA MET A 139 -4.19 2.64 12.97
C MET A 139 -4.21 1.17 12.53
N TRP A 140 -3.08 0.46 12.61
CA TRP A 140 -2.95 -0.97 12.30
C TRP A 140 -2.84 -1.84 13.55
N THR A 141 -2.50 -1.23 14.68
CA THR A 141 -2.20 -1.93 15.94
C THR A 141 -3.15 -1.59 17.08
N ALA A 142 -4.24 -0.86 16.79
CA ALA A 142 -5.20 -0.39 17.78
C ALA A 142 -4.57 0.41 18.93
N MET A 143 -3.53 1.20 18.64
CA MET A 143 -2.96 2.07 19.68
C MET A 143 -3.94 3.20 20.00
N GLN A 144 -4.10 3.49 21.29
CA GLN A 144 -4.93 4.60 21.74
C GLN A 144 -4.23 5.92 21.43
N VAL A 145 -4.88 6.76 20.63
CA VAL A 145 -4.36 8.04 20.18
C VAL A 145 -5.47 9.10 20.16
N PRO A 146 -5.15 10.41 20.25
CA PRO A 146 -6.15 11.46 20.20
C PRO A 146 -7.01 11.39 18.92
N TRP A 147 -8.28 11.75 19.05
CA TRP A 147 -9.23 11.68 17.93
C TRP A 147 -8.79 12.50 16.71
N ASP A 148 -8.20 13.68 16.92
CA ASP A 148 -7.69 14.49 15.80
C ASP A 148 -6.56 13.80 15.04
N PHE A 149 -5.73 13.04 15.74
CA PHE A 149 -4.71 12.21 15.12
C PHE A 149 -5.38 11.09 14.30
N VAL A 150 -6.33 10.34 14.87
CA VAL A 150 -7.12 9.32 14.12
C VAL A 150 -7.73 9.93 12.85
N ARG A 151 -8.43 11.06 13.00
CA ARG A 151 -9.08 11.77 11.90
C ARG A 151 -8.10 12.15 10.79
N SER A 152 -6.87 12.56 11.15
CA SER A 152 -5.85 12.96 10.18
C SER A 152 -5.44 11.85 9.21
N HIS A 153 -5.68 10.58 9.54
CA HIS A 153 -5.34 9.43 8.68
C HIS A 153 -6.34 9.19 7.54
N TYR A 154 -7.51 9.82 7.60
CA TYR A 154 -8.55 9.72 6.56
C TYR A 154 -8.34 10.82 5.52
N TRP A 155 -7.40 10.57 4.59
CA TRP A 155 -6.99 11.56 3.58
C TRP A 155 -8.03 11.79 2.48
N ILE A 156 -8.83 10.77 2.18
CA ILE A 156 -9.89 10.83 1.17
C ILE A 156 -11.23 10.70 1.91
N PRO A 157 -12.27 11.49 1.55
CA PRO A 157 -13.56 11.45 2.24
C PRO A 157 -14.18 10.06 2.31
N SER A 158 -13.89 9.19 1.33
CA SER A 158 -14.40 7.81 1.28
C SER A 158 -13.69 6.83 2.21
N TRP A 159 -12.67 7.27 2.95
CA TRP A 159 -11.98 6.43 3.94
C TRP A 159 -12.61 6.49 5.33
N LEU A 160 -13.49 7.46 5.58
CA LEU A 160 -14.25 7.58 6.82
C LEU A 160 -15.45 6.62 6.81
#